data_AF-A0A0G8C1V2-F1
#
_entry.id   AF-A0A0G8C1V2-F1
#
_cell.length_a   1.000
_cell.length_b   1.000
_cell.length_c   1.000
_cell.angle_alpha   90.00
_cell.angle_beta   90.00
_cell.angle_gamma   90.00
#
_symmetry.space_group_name_H-M   'P 1'
#
loop_
_entity.id
_entity.type
_entity.pdbx_description
1 polymer ?
#
loop_
_entity_poly.entity_id
_entity_poly.type
_entity_poly.pdbx_seq_one_letter_code
_entity_poly.pdbx_strand_id
1 'polypeptide(L)'
;MIGILAGMGPKSTAPFVDTVVAGCQTIYGAKHDIDFPHMMIYSCPTPFYMDRPIDHEAMKKAIIEGAQKLESTGVSFIAMPCNTAHLYFEELQRSISIPILNIVDETLQAIPETAKKSLFSQQKRQFKLVFTKTGLQNVI
;
A
#
# COMPACT_ATOMS: atom_id res chain seq x y z
N MET A 1 -11.83 4.79 11.46
CA MET A 1 -12.03 5.17 10.03
C MET A 1 -10.82 4.70 9.24
N ILE A 2 -11.02 4.12 8.06
CA ILE A 2 -9.93 3.61 7.21
C ILE A 2 -9.34 4.76 6.38
N GLY A 3 -8.02 4.90 6.36
CA GLY A 3 -7.31 5.77 5.42
C GLY A 3 -6.77 4.98 4.23
N ILE A 4 -7.04 5.44 3.01
CA ILE A 4 -6.47 4.85 1.78
C ILE A 4 -5.62 5.93 1.09
N LEU A 5 -4.29 5.81 1.19
CA LEU A 5 -3.35 6.69 0.49
C LEU A 5 -3.04 6.11 -0.90
N ALA A 6 -3.76 6.59 -1.91
CA ALA A 6 -3.73 6.08 -3.29
C ALA A 6 -3.23 7.14 -4.29
N GLY A 7 -3.49 6.98 -5.58
CA GLY A 7 -3.08 7.94 -6.61
C GLY A 7 -1.72 7.66 -7.26
N MET A 8 -1.03 6.57 -6.87
CA MET A 8 0.36 6.25 -7.26
C MET A 8 0.48 4.88 -7.97
N GLY A 9 -0.21 4.59 -9.07
CA GLY A 9 -0.90 5.52 -9.96
C GLY A 9 -2.43 5.52 -9.83
N PRO A 10 -3.13 6.53 -10.36
CA PRO A 10 -4.56 6.71 -10.12
C PRO A 10 -5.42 5.51 -10.49
N LYS A 11 -5.03 4.75 -11.53
CA LYS A 11 -5.75 3.56 -12.02
C LYS A 11 -5.84 2.42 -11.01
N SER A 12 -4.93 2.31 -10.04
CA SER A 12 -5.00 1.24 -9.02
C SER A 12 -5.99 1.54 -7.89
N THR A 13 -6.45 2.80 -7.77
CA THR A 13 -7.29 3.25 -6.66
C THR A 13 -8.65 2.55 -6.66
N ALA A 14 -9.38 2.59 -7.77
CA ALA A 14 -10.72 2.01 -7.84
C ALA A 14 -10.72 0.49 -7.61
N PRO A 15 -9.85 -0.32 -8.26
CA PRO A 15 -9.78 -1.75 -7.98
C PRO A 15 -9.46 -2.09 -6.52
N PHE A 16 -8.65 -1.29 -5.85
CA PHE A 16 -8.36 -1.50 -4.44
C PHE A 16 -9.60 -1.24 -3.56
N VAL A 17 -10.33 -0.15 -3.82
CA VAL A 17 -11.58 0.15 -3.11
C VAL A 17 -12.61 -0.95 -3.34
N ASP A 18 -12.77 -1.41 -4.59
CA ASP A 18 -13.66 -2.52 -4.92
C ASP A 18 -13.30 -3.79 -4.12
N THR A 19 -12.00 -4.07 -3.98
CA THR A 19 -11.51 -5.22 -3.19
C THR A 19 -11.83 -5.07 -1.70
N VAL A 20 -11.70 -3.86 -1.13
CA VAL A 20 -12.05 -3.59 0.27
C VAL A 20 -13.56 -3.80 0.51
N VAL A 21 -14.40 -3.31 -0.40
CA VAL A 21 -15.86 -3.48 -0.34
C VAL A 21 -16.23 -4.97 -0.43
N ALA A 22 -15.67 -5.70 -1.39
CA ALA A 22 -15.89 -7.14 -1.51
C ALA A 22 -15.38 -7.90 -0.27
N GLY A 23 -14.26 -7.47 0.31
CA GLY A 23 -13.75 -7.96 1.60
C GLY A 23 -14.76 -7.80 2.74
N CYS A 24 -15.40 -6.63 2.85
CA CYS A 24 -16.43 -6.38 3.87
C CYS A 24 -17.63 -7.34 3.73
N GLN A 25 -18.07 -7.57 2.49
CA GLN A 25 -19.18 -8.49 2.20
C GLN A 25 -18.82 -9.94 2.53
N THR A 26 -17.58 -10.35 2.27
CA THR A 26 -17.14 -11.74 2.46
C THR A 26 -16.72 -12.06 3.90
N ILE A 27 -16.07 -11.13 4.60
CA ILE A 27 -15.51 -11.36 5.94
C ILE A 27 -16.59 -11.33 7.02
N TYR A 28 -17.49 -10.33 6.98
CA TYR A 28 -18.51 -10.16 8.02
C TYR A 28 -19.93 -9.97 7.48
N GLY A 29 -20.13 -10.18 6.17
CA GLY A 29 -21.48 -10.24 5.61
C GLY A 29 -22.16 -8.88 5.43
N ALA A 30 -21.41 -7.80 5.20
CA ALA A 30 -21.97 -6.47 4.91
C ALA A 30 -23.01 -6.52 3.78
N LYS A 31 -24.19 -5.93 3.98
CA LYS A 31 -25.31 -5.95 3.00
C LYS A 31 -25.90 -4.57 2.74
N HIS A 32 -26.01 -3.74 3.76
CA HIS A 32 -26.57 -2.40 3.69
C HIS A 32 -25.45 -1.36 3.76
N ASP A 33 -25.68 -0.17 3.23
CA ASP A 33 -24.66 0.89 3.16
C ASP A 33 -24.06 1.23 4.54
N ILE A 34 -24.85 1.15 5.61
CA ILE A 34 -24.41 1.42 6.99
C ILE A 34 -23.46 0.35 7.55
N ASP A 35 -23.43 -0.84 6.95
CA ASP A 35 -22.56 -1.94 7.39
C ASP A 35 -21.10 -1.69 6.98
N PHE A 36 -20.86 -0.84 5.98
CA PHE A 36 -19.52 -0.56 5.46
C PHE A 36 -18.80 0.49 6.31
N PRO A 37 -17.48 0.36 6.51
CA PRO A 37 -16.73 1.29 7.33
C PRO A 37 -16.58 2.65 6.64
N HIS A 38 -16.49 3.72 7.43
CA HIS A 38 -16.04 5.02 6.93
C HIS A 38 -14.63 4.90 6.35
N MET A 39 -14.44 5.46 5.14
CA MET A 39 -13.17 5.47 4.42
C MET A 39 -12.84 6.89 3.95
N MET A 40 -11.60 7.33 4.18
CA MET A 40 -11.02 8.50 3.55
C MET A 40 -10.06 8.04 2.46
N ILE A 41 -10.39 8.32 1.20
CA ILE A 41 -9.56 7.97 0.06
C ILE A 41 -8.85 9.23 -0.40
N TYR A 42 -7.53 9.25 -0.27
CA TYR A 42 -6.71 10.34 -0.79
C TYR A 42 -5.94 9.89 -2.03
N SER A 43 -6.39 10.35 -3.20
CA SER A 43 -5.65 10.21 -4.44
C SER A 43 -4.53 11.25 -4.48
N CYS A 44 -3.33 10.84 -4.03
CA CYS A 44 -2.14 11.66 -3.91
C CYS A 44 -1.18 11.36 -5.08
N PRO A 45 -1.17 12.17 -6.15
CA PRO A 45 -0.21 11.96 -7.24
C PRO A 45 1.21 12.29 -6.79
N THR A 46 2.16 11.44 -7.15
CA THR A 46 3.58 11.61 -6.83
C THR A 46 4.40 11.93 -8.09
N PRO A 47 5.60 12.52 -7.96
CA PRO A 47 6.48 12.85 -9.09
C PRO A 47 7.16 11.60 -9.71
N PHE A 48 6.36 10.61 -10.10
CA PHE A 48 6.81 9.41 -10.78
C PHE A 48 6.59 9.53 -12.29
N TYR A 49 7.62 9.20 -13.05
CA TYR A 49 7.66 9.31 -14.51
C TYR A 49 8.27 8.03 -15.06
N MET A 50 7.64 7.43 -16.08
CA MET A 50 8.04 6.11 -16.60
C MET A 50 9.34 6.14 -17.42
N ASP A 51 9.67 7.29 -17.99
CA ASP A 51 10.72 7.50 -18.98
C ASP A 51 12.02 8.08 -18.40
N ARG A 52 12.10 8.26 -17.07
CA ARG A 52 13.27 8.83 -16.40
C ARG A 52 13.50 8.23 -15.00
N PRO A 53 14.70 8.38 -14.43
CA PRO A 53 15.00 7.91 -13.08
C PRO A 53 14.06 8.53 -12.03
N ILE A 54 13.78 7.76 -10.98
CA ILE A 54 12.95 8.20 -9.86
C ILE A 54 13.79 9.16 -8.99
N ASP A 55 13.26 10.36 -8.76
CA ASP A 55 13.74 11.22 -7.67
C ASP A 55 13.18 10.70 -6.35
N HIS A 56 13.99 9.91 -5.64
CA HIS A 56 13.57 9.24 -4.42
C HIS A 56 13.24 10.23 -3.28
N GLU A 57 13.94 11.36 -3.19
CA GLU A 57 13.68 12.35 -2.14
C GLU A 57 12.37 13.09 -2.41
N ALA A 58 12.12 13.51 -3.66
CA ALA A 58 10.87 14.15 -4.03
C ALA A 58 9.68 13.20 -3.89
N MET A 59 9.83 11.93 -4.28
CA MET A 59 8.81 10.89 -4.08
C MET A 59 8.50 10.70 -2.59
N LYS A 60 9.52 10.44 -1.77
CA LYS A 60 9.37 10.21 -0.33
C LYS A 60 8.68 11.40 0.35
N LYS A 61 9.11 12.63 0.04
CA LYS A 61 8.50 13.86 0.56
C LYS A 61 7.01 13.95 0.21
N ALA A 62 6.65 13.74 -1.06
CA ALA A 62 5.25 13.80 -1.50
C ALA A 62 4.37 12.75 -0.78
N ILE A 63 4.88 11.54 -0.57
CA ILE A 63 4.14 10.47 0.11
C ILE A 63 4.00 10.77 1.61
N ILE A 64 5.04 11.29 2.28
CA ILE A 64 4.98 11.71 3.69
C ILE A 64 3.94 12.81 3.88
N GLU A 65 3.98 13.85 3.05
CA GLU A 65 2.98 14.93 3.09
C GLU A 65 1.57 14.38 2.86
N GLY A 66 1.42 13.42 1.95
CA GLY A 66 0.17 12.71 1.71
C GLY A 66 -0.34 11.95 2.92
N ALA A 67 0.54 11.19 3.58
CA ALA A 67 0.23 10.41 4.77
C ALA A 67 -0.17 11.29 5.96
N GLN A 68 0.58 12.38 6.21
CA GLN A 68 0.27 13.36 7.26
C GLN A 68 -1.05 14.07 7.00
N LYS A 69 -1.33 14.43 5.75
CA LYS A 69 -2.60 15.02 5.37
C LYS A 69 -3.76 14.06 5.63
N LEU A 70 -3.59 12.78 5.28
CA LEU A 70 -4.60 11.76 5.52
C LEU A 70 -4.79 11.51 7.03
N GLU A 71 -3.72 11.40 7.80
CA GLU A 71 -3.76 11.30 9.28
C GLU A 71 -4.57 12.45 9.90
N SER A 72 -4.36 13.69 9.44
CA SER A 72 -5.08 14.88 9.95
C SER A 72 -6.60 14.82 9.76
N THR A 73 -7.12 13.88 8.98
CA THR A 73 -8.56 13.65 8.81
C THR A 73 -9.17 12.77 9.91
N GLY A 74 -8.36 12.21 10.81
CA GLY A 74 -8.81 11.33 11.89
C GLY A 74 -8.97 9.86 11.49
N VAL A 75 -8.27 9.43 10.43
CA VAL A 75 -8.18 7.99 10.11
C VAL A 75 -7.41 7.25 11.20
N SER A 76 -7.75 5.99 11.42
CA SER A 76 -7.18 5.17 12.50
C SER A 76 -5.93 4.40 12.07
N PHE A 77 -5.78 4.17 10.77
CA PHE A 77 -4.63 3.53 10.12
C PHE A 77 -4.65 3.87 8.63
N ILE A 78 -3.53 3.63 7.94
CA ILE A 78 -3.41 3.86 6.49
C ILE A 78 -3.10 2.54 5.77
N ALA A 79 -3.88 2.24 4.72
CA ALA A 79 -3.53 1.30 3.68
C ALA A 79 -3.04 2.06 2.44
N MET A 80 -2.00 1.54 1.79
CA MET A 80 -1.36 2.21 0.66
C MET A 80 -1.21 1.23 -0.52
N PRO A 81 -2.11 1.23 -1.52
CA PRO A 81 -2.05 0.30 -2.65
C PRO A 81 -0.99 0.71 -3.70
N CYS A 82 0.24 0.93 -3.24
CA CYS A 82 1.39 1.23 -4.08
C CYS A 82 2.61 0.45 -3.60
N ASN A 83 3.00 -0.50 -4.44
CA ASN A 83 4.18 -1.33 -4.26
C ASN A 83 5.47 -0.50 -4.08
N THR A 84 5.74 0.43 -4.99
CA THR A 84 6.98 1.25 -4.96
C THR A 84 7.06 2.17 -3.74
N ALA A 85 5.93 2.63 -3.21
CA ALA A 85 5.91 3.52 -2.04
C ALA A 85 6.43 2.86 -0.76
N HIS A 86 6.33 1.53 -0.65
CA HIS A 86 6.79 0.76 0.51
C HIS A 86 8.31 0.72 0.68
N LEU A 87 9.08 1.23 -0.28
CA LEU A 87 10.53 1.41 -0.09
C LEU A 87 10.86 2.44 0.99
N TYR A 88 9.94 3.39 1.20
CA TYR A 88 10.09 4.45 2.18
C TYR A 88 9.28 4.15 3.45
N PHE A 89 8.88 2.89 3.66
CA PHE A 89 7.95 2.51 4.72
C PHE A 89 8.44 2.94 6.10
N GLU A 90 9.71 2.74 6.40
CA GLU A 90 10.31 3.12 7.69
C GLU A 90 10.23 4.63 7.93
N GLU A 91 10.58 5.45 6.94
CA GLU A 91 10.48 6.91 7.05
C GLU A 91 9.02 7.37 7.11
N LEU A 92 8.13 6.76 6.34
CA LEU A 92 6.69 7.04 6.36
C LEU A 92 6.09 6.75 7.71
N GLN A 93 6.35 5.55 8.26
CA GLN A 93 5.82 5.13 9.56
C GLN A 93 6.34 6.01 10.70
N ARG A 94 7.56 6.53 10.61
CA ARG A 94 8.11 7.49 11.59
C ARG A 94 7.55 8.91 11.44
N SER A 95 6.96 9.23 10.29
CA SER A 95 6.45 10.58 9.98
C SER A 95 5.02 10.84 10.46
N ILE A 96 4.31 9.80 10.90
CA ILE A 96 2.94 9.84 11.40
C ILE A 96 2.82 8.99 12.68
N SER A 97 1.76 9.19 13.45
CA SER A 97 1.51 8.50 14.71
C SER A 97 0.64 7.24 14.59
N ILE A 98 -0.13 7.13 13.51
CA ILE A 98 -0.99 5.98 13.22
C ILE A 98 -0.25 4.89 12.41
N PRO A 99 -0.67 3.61 12.51
CA PRO A 99 -0.03 2.54 11.76
C PRO A 99 -0.31 2.64 10.25
N ILE A 100 0.73 2.34 9.46
CA ILE A 100 0.65 2.08 8.03
C ILE A 100 0.75 0.57 7.84
N LEU A 101 -0.21 -0.02 7.13
CA LEU A 101 -0.16 -1.45 6.80
C LEU A 101 0.89 -1.69 5.71
N ASN A 102 1.85 -2.56 5.99
CA ASN A 102 2.88 -2.93 5.04
C ASN A 102 2.39 -4.07 4.14
N ILE A 103 2.07 -3.76 2.88
CA ILE A 103 1.53 -4.74 1.93
C ILE A 103 2.41 -5.99 1.79
N VAL A 104 3.73 -5.85 1.93
CA VAL A 104 4.66 -6.98 1.79
C VAL A 104 4.54 -7.92 2.99
N ASP A 105 4.55 -7.37 4.20
CA ASP A 105 4.44 -8.16 5.41
C ASP A 105 3.10 -8.89 5.45
N GLU A 106 2.01 -8.19 5.13
CA GLU A 106 0.66 -8.77 5.04
C GLU A 106 0.59 -9.87 3.97
N THR A 107 1.20 -9.66 2.80
CA THR A 107 1.24 -10.67 1.74
C THR A 107 2.02 -11.91 2.19
N LEU A 108 3.14 -11.73 2.88
CA LEU A 108 3.96 -12.84 3.36
C LEU A 108 3.25 -13.67 4.43
N GLN A 109 2.49 -13.01 5.32
CA GLN A 109 1.68 -13.69 6.35
C GLN A 109 0.52 -14.48 5.73
N ALA A 110 -0.04 -14.01 4.62
CA ALA A 110 -1.13 -14.71 3.92
C ALA A 110 -0.67 -15.96 3.13
N ILE A 111 0.62 -16.11 2.86
CA ILE A 111 1.16 -17.25 2.09
C ILE A 111 1.47 -18.43 3.04
N PRO A 112 0.94 -19.64 2.78
CA PRO A 112 1.28 -20.82 3.59
C PRO A 112 2.79 -21.09 3.59
N GLU A 113 3.32 -21.52 4.74
CA GLU A 113 4.77 -21.80 4.89
C GLU A 113 5.28 -22.86 3.88
N THR A 114 4.40 -23.80 3.50
CA THR A 114 4.71 -24.89 2.56
C THR A 114 4.69 -24.48 1.09
N ALA A 115 4.23 -23.26 0.77
CA ALA A 115 4.09 -22.80 -0.60
C ALA A 115 5.45 -22.43 -1.21
N LYS A 116 5.68 -22.85 -2.46
CA LYS A 116 6.79 -22.31 -3.26
C LYS A 116 6.48 -20.86 -3.60
N LYS A 117 7.37 -19.95 -3.22
CA LYS A 117 7.17 -18.50 -3.40
C LYS A 117 7.90 -18.03 -4.67
N SER A 118 7.21 -17.26 -5.50
CA SER A 118 7.75 -16.60 -6.70
C SER A 118 7.22 -15.17 -6.77
N LEU A 119 8.07 -14.22 -7.15
CA LEU A 119 7.69 -12.81 -7.25
C LEU A 119 7.62 -12.38 -8.71
N PHE A 120 6.49 -11.76 -9.09
CA PHE A 120 6.31 -11.04 -10.36
C PHE A 120 6.09 -9.56 -10.07
N SER A 121 6.99 -8.71 -10.55
CA SER A 121 6.88 -7.26 -10.36
C SER A 121 7.43 -6.50 -11.56
N GLN A 122 6.78 -5.38 -11.91
CA GLN A 122 7.27 -4.50 -12.98
C GLN A 122 8.62 -3.85 -12.64
N GLN A 123 9.03 -3.84 -11.36
CA GLN A 123 10.29 -3.25 -10.88
C GLN A 123 11.16 -4.30 -10.16
N LYS A 124 11.73 -5.24 -10.93
CA LYS A 124 12.55 -6.38 -10.44
C LYS A 124 13.55 -6.05 -9.33
N ARG A 125 14.28 -4.94 -9.45
CA ARG A 125 15.37 -4.59 -8.51
C ARG A 125 14.85 -4.09 -7.16
N GLN A 126 13.69 -3.45 -7.17
CA GLN A 126 13.14 -2.70 -6.05
C GLN A 126 12.54 -3.64 -5.00
N PHE A 127 11.93 -4.74 -5.46
CA PHE A 127 11.36 -5.77 -4.60
C PHE A 127 12.33 -6.88 -4.23
N LYS A 128 13.44 -7.05 -4.98
CA LYS A 128 14.46 -8.03 -4.63
C LYS A 128 15.00 -7.77 -3.22
N LEU A 129 15.21 -6.50 -2.83
CA LEU A 129 15.72 -6.12 -1.51
C LEU A 129 14.74 -6.42 -0.36
N VAL A 130 13.44 -6.29 -0.63
CA VAL A 130 12.38 -6.49 0.36
C VAL A 130 12.12 -7.98 0.59
N PHE A 131 12.21 -8.78 -0.47
CA PHE A 131 11.89 -10.20 -0.45
C PHE A 131 13.11 -11.14 -0.29
N THR A 132 14.35 -10.66 -0.40
CA THR A 132 15.54 -11.48 -0.08
C THR A 132 15.66 -11.80 1.40
N LYS A 133 15.04 -11.03 2.30
CA LYS A 133 15.01 -11.32 3.74
C LYS A 133 14.16 -12.55 4.09
N THR A 134 13.34 -13.06 3.17
CA THR A 134 12.31 -14.08 3.46
C THR A 134 12.51 -15.41 2.71
N GLY A 135 13.71 -15.66 2.17
CA GLY A 135 14.06 -16.96 1.56
C GLY A 135 13.45 -17.25 0.18
N LEU A 136 13.03 -16.21 -0.55
CA LEU A 136 12.48 -16.34 -1.90
C LEU A 136 13.54 -16.82 -2.91
N GLN A 137 13.29 -17.97 -3.54
CA GLN A 137 14.27 -18.65 -4.41
C GLN A 137 14.36 -18.05 -5.81
N ASN A 138 13.30 -17.39 -6.32
CA ASN A 138 13.28 -16.82 -7.67
C ASN A 138 12.52 -15.48 -7.72
N VAL A 139 13.21 -14.45 -8.21
CA VAL A 139 12.64 -13.13 -8.54
C VAL A 139 12.60 -13.04 -10.07
N ILE A 140 11.40 -13.11 -10.66
CA ILE A 140 11.19 -13.19 -12.11
C ILE A 140 10.73 -11.86 -12.68
#